data_AF-A0A9W6BGF4-F1
#
_entry.id   AF-A0A9W6BGF4-F1
#
_cell.length_a   1.000
_cell.length_b   1.000
_cell.length_c   1.000
_cell.angle_alpha   90.00
_cell.angle_beta   90.00
_cell.angle_gamma   90.00
#
_symmetry.space_group_name_H-M   'P 1'
#
loop_
_entity.id
_entity.type
_entity.pdbx_description
1 polymer ?
#
loop_
_entity_poly.entity_id
_entity_poly.type
_entity_poly.pdbx_seq_one_letter_code
_entity_poly.pdbx_strand_id
1 'polypeptide(L)'
;MQVQRSAGLRSGRAPVPFQSNIRFAPFKPCRIQQPRVVCGAAASDDPYKLLGVERDADSTEIGKAYRVKKYEHRFNPEMLQKVESAHSSIMLSQLSARMKGKGVSKSVAYADQEPLFPWRPKRWDATPKVIMVIGAMQLGMVAYGFQQPALSKTIFCGLIGIVANVMKQNAILPPPKDPDMATEEEAGRASRNFVRGFLLGILATFAGTLVFSLPEVLVQQFKLTLPVIPGIPNVIVSMKILGSALFNWVITAFYY
;
A
#
# COMPACT_ATOMS: atom_id res chain seq x y z
N MET A 1 45.06 -8.86 -60.99
CA MET A 1 44.46 -10.19 -61.28
C MET A 1 42.95 -10.09 -61.19
N GLN A 2 42.28 -10.76 -62.14
CA GLN A 2 40.85 -10.78 -62.43
C GLN A 2 39.98 -11.33 -61.27
N VAL A 3 38.81 -10.72 -60.99
CA VAL A 3 37.42 -11.16 -61.32
C VAL A 3 36.97 -12.47 -60.64
N GLN A 4 35.95 -12.40 -59.76
CA GLN A 4 34.63 -12.97 -60.04
C GLN A 4 33.54 -12.54 -59.02
N ARG A 5 32.40 -12.10 -59.55
CA ARG A 5 31.11 -11.96 -58.85
C ARG A 5 30.45 -13.32 -58.71
N SER A 6 29.62 -13.50 -57.69
CA SER A 6 28.39 -14.29 -57.82
C SER A 6 27.27 -13.74 -56.95
N ALA A 7 26.07 -13.81 -57.52
CA ALA A 7 24.83 -13.22 -57.09
C ALA A 7 23.85 -14.30 -56.57
N GLY A 8 22.85 -13.87 -55.81
CA GLY A 8 21.67 -14.64 -55.41
C GLY A 8 21.41 -14.47 -53.91
N LEU A 9 20.22 -14.21 -53.38
CA LEU A 9 18.85 -14.22 -53.91
C LEU A 9 18.00 -13.32 -53.00
N ARG A 10 17.04 -12.61 -53.60
CA ARG A 10 15.97 -11.88 -52.90
C ARG A 10 15.12 -12.84 -52.06
N SER A 11 14.74 -12.41 -50.86
CA SER A 11 13.41 -12.69 -50.33
C SER A 11 13.05 -11.61 -49.30
N GLY A 12 12.13 -10.73 -49.67
CA GLY A 12 11.58 -9.72 -48.78
C GLY A 12 10.65 -10.36 -47.77
N ARG A 13 10.88 -10.09 -46.49
CA ARG A 13 9.88 -10.25 -45.44
C ARG A 13 9.50 -8.86 -44.94
N ALA A 14 8.27 -8.47 -45.24
CA ALA A 14 7.63 -7.33 -44.61
C ALA A 14 7.53 -7.56 -43.08
N PRO A 15 7.68 -6.51 -42.26
CA PRO A 15 7.44 -6.63 -40.82
C PRO A 15 5.94 -6.80 -40.57
N VAL A 16 5.58 -7.87 -39.86
CA VAL A 16 4.22 -8.15 -39.39
C VAL A 16 3.91 -7.19 -38.23
N PRO A 17 2.81 -6.43 -38.25
CA PRO A 17 2.45 -5.60 -37.11
C PRO A 17 1.97 -6.48 -35.96
N PHE A 18 2.69 -6.46 -34.85
CA PHE A 18 2.28 -7.10 -33.61
C PHE A 18 1.18 -6.23 -32.95
N GLN A 19 -0.07 -6.40 -33.39
CA GLN A 19 -1.23 -5.86 -32.69
C GLN A 19 -1.62 -6.82 -31.55
N SER A 20 -1.00 -6.68 -30.39
CA SER A 20 -1.55 -7.22 -29.15
C SER A 20 -2.56 -6.24 -28.58
N ASN A 21 -3.79 -6.29 -29.11
CA ASN A 21 -4.96 -5.71 -28.43
C ASN A 21 -5.14 -6.42 -27.09
N ILE A 22 -4.64 -5.82 -26.00
CA ILE A 22 -5.00 -6.23 -24.64
C ILE A 22 -6.44 -5.79 -24.41
N ARG A 23 -7.37 -6.69 -24.74
CA ARG A 23 -8.79 -6.52 -24.46
C ARG A 23 -8.98 -6.74 -22.96
N PHE A 24 -9.01 -5.66 -22.18
CA PHE A 24 -9.47 -5.73 -20.80
C PHE A 24 -10.91 -6.24 -20.79
N ALA A 25 -11.11 -7.46 -20.29
CA ALA A 25 -12.44 -7.96 -20.01
C ALA A 25 -13.08 -7.03 -18.97
N PRO A 26 -14.34 -6.61 -19.14
CA PRO A 26 -15.03 -5.87 -18.11
C PRO A 26 -15.10 -6.74 -16.85
N PHE A 27 -14.70 -6.16 -15.73
CA PHE A 27 -14.81 -6.76 -14.40
C PHE A 27 -16.27 -7.20 -14.20
N LYS A 28 -16.52 -8.51 -14.18
CA LYS A 28 -17.77 -9.03 -13.64
C LYS A 28 -17.65 -8.92 -12.12
N PRO A 29 -18.42 -8.06 -11.43
CA PRO A 29 -18.51 -8.19 -10.00
C PRO A 29 -19.02 -9.60 -9.73
N CYS A 30 -18.20 -10.40 -9.06
CA CYS A 30 -18.64 -11.68 -8.55
C CYS A 30 -19.66 -11.37 -7.46
N ARG A 31 -20.93 -11.25 -7.86
CA ARG A 31 -22.05 -11.22 -6.95
C ARG A 31 -22.11 -12.62 -6.37
N ILE A 32 -21.34 -12.85 -5.31
CA ILE A 32 -21.56 -13.96 -4.41
C ILE A 32 -22.99 -13.76 -3.93
N GLN A 33 -23.94 -14.43 -4.60
CA GLN A 33 -25.26 -14.65 -4.04
C GLN A 33 -25.00 -15.51 -2.82
N GLN A 34 -24.79 -14.84 -1.68
CA GLN A 34 -24.86 -15.52 -0.41
C GLN A 34 -26.26 -16.14 -0.37
N PRO A 35 -26.38 -17.46 -0.13
CA PRO A 35 -27.68 -18.07 0.07
C PRO A 35 -28.38 -17.24 1.14
N ARG A 36 -29.60 -16.80 0.83
CA ARG A 36 -30.43 -16.02 1.74
C ARG A 36 -30.71 -16.93 2.93
N VAL A 37 -29.90 -16.84 3.98
CA VAL A 37 -30.16 -17.52 5.24
C VAL A 37 -31.40 -16.83 5.80
N VAL A 38 -32.55 -17.43 5.53
CA VAL A 38 -33.79 -17.10 6.21
C VAL A 38 -33.59 -17.61 7.63
N CYS A 39 -33.06 -16.75 8.50
CA CYS A 39 -33.26 -16.94 9.93
C CYS A 39 -34.76 -16.87 10.13
N GLY A 40 -35.38 -18.04 10.32
CA GLY A 40 -36.78 -18.13 10.70
C GLY A 40 -36.99 -17.18 11.86
N ALA A 41 -37.99 -16.32 11.73
CA ALA A 41 -38.51 -15.52 12.83
C ALA A 41 -39.18 -16.45 13.84
N ALA A 42 -38.39 -17.27 14.51
CA ALA A 42 -38.79 -17.89 15.76
C ALA A 42 -38.61 -16.80 16.81
N ALA A 43 -39.70 -16.45 17.48
CA ALA A 43 -39.70 -15.55 18.62
C ALA A 43 -38.69 -16.05 19.66
N SER A 44 -37.51 -15.44 19.67
CA SER A 44 -36.45 -15.76 20.60
C SER A 44 -35.93 -14.44 21.15
N ASP A 45 -35.87 -14.39 22.47
CA ASP A 45 -35.33 -13.35 23.36
C ASP A 45 -34.38 -12.32 22.72
N ASP A 46 -34.43 -11.09 23.23
CA ASP A 46 -33.53 -10.00 22.80
C ASP A 46 -32.08 -10.51 22.66
N PRO A 47 -31.46 -10.45 21.46
CA PRO A 47 -30.18 -11.11 21.21
C PRO A 47 -29.04 -10.52 22.07
N TYR A 48 -29.19 -9.25 22.46
CA TYR A 48 -28.31 -8.56 23.40
C TYR A 48 -28.38 -9.15 24.82
N LYS A 49 -29.58 -9.51 25.29
CA LYS A 49 -29.76 -10.14 26.60
C LYS A 49 -29.21 -11.57 26.61
N LEU A 50 -29.34 -12.30 25.51
CA LEU A 50 -28.81 -13.67 25.38
C LEU A 50 -27.28 -13.70 25.41
N LEU A 51 -26.62 -12.69 24.82
CA LEU A 51 -25.17 -12.52 24.91
C LEU A 51 -24.71 -11.86 26.22
N GLY A 52 -25.62 -11.23 26.98
CA GLY A 52 -25.30 -10.50 28.21
C GLY A 52 -24.58 -9.17 27.95
N VAL A 53 -24.89 -8.51 26.84
CA VAL A 53 -24.21 -7.30 26.35
C VAL A 53 -25.20 -6.16 26.20
N GLU A 54 -24.79 -4.93 26.48
CA GLU A 54 -25.63 -3.74 26.28
C GLU A 54 -25.89 -3.46 24.79
N ARG A 55 -26.97 -2.73 24.48
CA ARG A 55 -27.38 -2.47 23.09
C ARG A 55 -26.39 -1.59 22.32
N ASP A 56 -25.66 -0.74 23.04
CA ASP A 56 -24.68 0.21 22.49
C ASP A 56 -23.23 -0.28 22.62
N ALA A 57 -23.02 -1.54 22.99
CA ALA A 57 -21.68 -2.10 23.17
C ALA A 57 -20.88 -2.19 21.88
N ASP A 58 -19.56 -2.08 22.03
CA ASP A 58 -18.63 -2.12 20.91
C ASP A 58 -18.54 -3.53 20.29
N SER A 59 -18.17 -3.58 19.00
CA SER A 59 -18.00 -4.85 18.27
C SER A 59 -17.00 -5.81 18.94
N THR A 60 -16.00 -5.26 19.63
CA THR A 60 -15.00 -6.04 20.37
C THR A 60 -15.58 -6.69 21.62
N GLU A 61 -16.52 -6.03 22.30
CA GLU A 61 -17.19 -6.55 23.50
C GLU A 61 -18.19 -7.64 23.14
N ILE A 62 -18.97 -7.42 22.08
CA ILE A 62 -19.87 -8.43 21.51
C ILE A 62 -19.10 -9.70 21.12
N GLY A 63 -17.93 -9.54 20.49
CA GLY A 63 -17.07 -10.66 20.11
C GLY A 63 -16.48 -11.41 21.31
N LYS A 64 -16.15 -10.71 22.41
CA LYS A 64 -15.69 -11.33 23.67
C LYS A 64 -16.81 -12.13 24.33
N ALA A 65 -17.99 -11.54 24.49
CA ALA A 65 -19.15 -12.19 25.09
C ALA A 65 -19.58 -13.45 24.32
N TYR A 66 -19.56 -13.38 23.00
CA TYR A 66 -19.81 -14.55 22.14
C TYR A 66 -18.82 -15.69 22.40
N ARG A 67 -17.51 -15.40 22.48
CA ARG A 67 -16.49 -16.43 22.75
C ARG A 67 -16.68 -17.12 24.10
N VAL A 68 -17.02 -16.33 25.12
CA VAL A 68 -17.31 -16.84 26.48
C VAL A 68 -18.52 -17.76 26.44
N LYS A 69 -19.65 -17.30 25.87
CA LYS A 69 -20.90 -18.08 25.78
C LYS A 69 -20.77 -19.33 24.91
N LYS A 70 -19.97 -19.26 23.84
CA LYS A 70 -19.64 -20.41 22.99
C LYS A 70 -18.87 -21.48 23.76
N TYR A 71 -17.96 -21.06 24.64
CA TYR A 71 -17.20 -21.98 25.48
C TYR A 71 -18.09 -22.61 26.58
N GLU A 72 -18.92 -21.80 27.25
CA GLU A 72 -19.86 -22.25 28.29
C GLU A 72 -20.87 -23.29 27.78
N HIS A 73 -21.37 -23.11 26.56
CA HIS A 73 -22.41 -23.97 25.98
C HIS A 73 -21.88 -25.01 24.98
N ARG A 74 -20.59 -25.34 25.03
CA ARG A 74 -19.96 -26.31 24.10
C ARG A 74 -20.65 -27.68 24.08
N PHE A 75 -21.18 -28.12 25.22
CA PHE A 75 -21.80 -29.44 25.39
C PHE A 75 -23.31 -29.44 25.12
N ASN A 76 -23.93 -28.27 24.92
CA ASN A 76 -25.37 -28.12 24.69
C ASN A 76 -25.62 -27.56 23.28
N PRO A 77 -25.89 -28.43 22.27
CA PRO A 77 -25.97 -28.00 20.86
C PRO A 77 -27.11 -27.02 20.59
N GLU A 78 -28.23 -27.16 21.30
CA GLU A 78 -29.40 -26.27 21.13
C GLU A 78 -29.12 -24.84 21.61
N MET A 79 -28.43 -24.69 22.75
CA MET A 79 -28.05 -23.38 23.28
C MET A 79 -26.93 -22.74 22.46
N LEU A 80 -26.02 -23.56 21.92
CA LEU A 80 -24.97 -23.11 21.03
C LEU A 80 -25.54 -22.47 19.76
N GLN A 81 -26.55 -23.11 19.13
CA GLN A 81 -27.24 -22.56 17.97
C GLN A 81 -27.96 -21.24 18.29
N LYS A 82 -28.55 -21.11 19.48
CA LYS A 82 -29.16 -19.84 19.94
C LYS A 82 -28.12 -18.73 20.10
N VAL A 83 -26.95 -19.04 20.65
CA VAL A 83 -25.84 -18.07 20.79
C VAL A 83 -25.28 -17.65 19.41
N GLU A 84 -25.10 -18.59 18.49
CA GLU A 84 -24.60 -18.31 17.14
C GLU A 84 -25.60 -17.51 16.31
N SER A 85 -26.90 -17.82 16.41
CA SER A 85 -27.96 -17.06 15.74
C SER A 85 -28.14 -15.65 16.33
N ALA A 86 -28.06 -15.49 17.65
CA ALA A 86 -28.11 -14.18 18.30
C ALA A 86 -26.92 -13.29 17.89
N HIS A 87 -25.70 -13.84 17.87
CA HIS A 87 -24.51 -13.13 17.39
C HIS A 87 -24.65 -12.73 15.91
N SER A 88 -25.15 -13.63 15.06
CA SER A 88 -25.38 -13.36 13.64
C SER A 88 -26.44 -12.28 13.42
N SER A 89 -27.51 -12.29 14.22
CA SER A 89 -28.58 -11.27 14.21
C SER A 89 -28.04 -9.87 14.58
N ILE A 90 -27.21 -9.77 15.62
CA ILE A 90 -26.57 -8.50 16.02
C ILE A 90 -25.69 -7.98 14.87
N MET A 91 -24.84 -8.81 14.29
CA MET A 91 -23.96 -8.42 13.18
C MET A 91 -24.74 -7.97 11.94
N LEU A 92 -25.81 -8.69 11.57
CA LEU A 92 -26.69 -8.31 10.47
C LEU A 92 -27.46 -7.02 10.76
N SER A 93 -27.89 -6.80 12.00
CA SER A 93 -28.57 -5.57 12.40
C SER A 93 -27.63 -4.35 12.27
N GLN A 94 -26.38 -4.49 12.71
CA GLN A 94 -25.34 -3.47 12.56
C GLN A 94 -25.04 -3.21 11.08
N LEU A 95 -24.90 -4.25 10.26
CA LEU A 95 -24.72 -4.11 8.81
C LEU A 95 -25.91 -3.38 8.16
N SER A 96 -27.13 -3.75 8.51
CA SER A 96 -28.34 -3.10 7.98
C SER A 96 -28.45 -1.63 8.40
N ALA A 97 -28.01 -1.29 9.61
CA ALA A 97 -27.95 0.08 10.10
C ALA A 97 -26.90 0.91 9.34
N ARG A 98 -25.73 0.32 9.04
CA ARG A 98 -24.70 0.91 8.18
C ARG A 98 -25.21 1.16 6.76
N MET A 99 -25.85 0.16 6.14
CA MET A 99 -26.44 0.31 4.79
C MET A 99 -27.51 1.40 4.72
N LYS A 100 -28.22 1.65 5.82
CA LYS A 100 -29.24 2.71 5.93
C LYS A 100 -28.67 4.08 6.33
N GLY A 101 -27.36 4.20 6.54
CA GLY A 101 -26.70 5.46 6.89
C GLY A 101 -27.05 6.00 8.29
N LYS A 102 -27.56 5.16 9.21
CA LYS A 102 -27.73 5.58 10.61
C LYS A 102 -26.35 5.71 11.27
N GLY A 103 -26.16 6.76 12.07
CA GLY A 103 -24.87 7.22 12.60
C GLY A 103 -24.05 6.15 13.32
N VAL A 104 -23.21 5.46 12.55
CA VAL A 104 -22.17 4.56 13.04
C VAL A 104 -20.86 5.35 13.11
N SER A 105 -20.05 5.08 14.13
CA SER A 105 -18.73 5.71 14.28
C SER A 105 -17.91 5.51 12.99
N LYS A 106 -17.17 6.55 12.56
CA LYS A 106 -16.44 6.55 11.28
C LYS A 106 -15.47 5.36 11.14
N SER A 107 -14.85 4.93 12.23
CA SER A 107 -13.96 3.77 12.27
C SER A 107 -14.67 2.46 11.91
N VAL A 108 -15.94 2.33 12.30
CA VAL A 108 -16.78 1.14 12.05
C VAL A 108 -17.49 1.26 10.70
N ALA A 109 -17.85 2.47 10.26
CA ALA A 109 -18.46 2.72 8.96
C ALA A 109 -17.51 2.41 7.78
N TYR A 110 -16.20 2.65 7.96
CA TYR A 110 -15.19 2.44 6.92
C TYR A 110 -14.35 1.17 7.12
N ALA A 111 -14.67 0.31 8.09
CA ALA A 111 -13.93 -0.92 8.35
C ALA A 111 -13.94 -1.90 7.15
N ASP A 112 -15.01 -1.88 6.35
CA ASP A 112 -15.22 -2.77 5.21
C ASP A 112 -14.77 -2.14 3.87
N GLN A 113 -14.22 -0.92 3.87
CA GLN A 113 -13.63 -0.33 2.67
C GLN A 113 -12.28 -0.99 2.41
N GLU A 114 -12.29 -2.09 1.66
CA GLU A 114 -11.08 -2.68 1.13
C GLU A 114 -10.37 -1.66 0.22
N PRO A 115 -9.04 -1.49 0.36
CA PRO A 115 -8.31 -0.59 -0.50
C PRO A 115 -8.41 -1.05 -1.97
N LEU A 116 -8.73 -0.13 -2.88
CA LEU A 116 -8.84 -0.42 -4.33
C LEU A 116 -7.60 -1.13 -4.92
N PHE A 117 -6.43 -0.94 -4.32
CA PHE A 117 -5.19 -1.56 -4.76
C PHE A 117 -4.53 -2.31 -3.59
N PRO A 118 -4.25 -3.62 -3.74
CA PRO A 118 -3.65 -4.43 -2.68
C PRO A 118 -2.20 -4.04 -2.35
N TRP A 119 -1.53 -3.26 -3.22
CA TRP A 119 -0.13 -2.84 -3.05
C TRP A 119 0.04 -1.36 -2.64
N ARG A 120 -1.03 -0.64 -2.28
CA ARG A 120 -0.92 0.78 -1.91
C ARG A 120 -0.02 0.96 -0.68
N PRO A 121 0.90 1.95 -0.67
CA PRO A 121 1.63 2.32 0.54
C PRO A 121 0.65 2.59 1.69
N LYS A 122 0.89 1.97 2.85
CA LYS A 122 0.00 2.10 4.00
C LYS A 122 0.50 3.23 4.86
N ARG A 123 -0.42 4.06 5.38
CA ARG A 123 -0.03 5.16 6.27
C ARG A 123 0.43 4.58 7.59
N TRP A 124 1.67 4.88 7.97
CA TRP A 124 2.27 4.55 9.25
C TRP A 124 3.19 5.70 9.64
N ASP A 125 2.76 6.46 10.65
CA ASP A 125 3.50 7.61 11.13
C ASP A 125 4.72 7.12 11.92
N ALA A 126 5.92 7.50 11.47
CA ALA A 126 7.17 7.12 12.12
C ALA A 126 7.36 7.86 13.45
N THR A 127 8.23 7.35 14.33
CA THR A 127 8.59 8.02 15.59
C THR A 127 9.08 9.45 15.30
N PRO A 128 8.63 10.47 16.05
CA PRO A 128 8.96 11.87 15.75
C PRO A 128 10.47 12.14 15.72
N LYS A 129 11.26 11.44 16.56
CA LYS A 129 12.72 11.48 16.54
C LYS A 129 13.32 11.05 15.20
N VAL A 130 12.77 9.98 14.59
CA VAL A 130 13.23 9.42 13.32
C VAL A 130 12.89 10.38 12.18
N ILE A 131 11.68 10.94 12.18
CA ILE A 131 11.23 11.96 11.20
C ILE A 131 12.17 13.16 11.20
N MET A 132 12.54 13.65 12.39
CA MET A 132 13.41 14.81 12.55
C MET A 132 14.85 14.52 12.06
N VAL A 133 15.43 13.37 12.45
CA VAL A 133 16.80 13.00 12.05
C VAL A 133 16.90 12.82 10.53
N ILE A 134 15.95 12.08 9.92
CA ILE A 134 15.95 11.90 8.46
C ILE A 134 15.70 13.24 7.76
N GLY A 135 14.75 14.05 8.26
CA GLY A 135 14.49 15.38 7.72
C GLY A 135 15.73 16.27 7.75
N ALA A 136 16.50 16.26 8.84
CA ALA A 136 17.75 17.01 8.97
C ALA A 136 18.82 16.50 7.98
N MET A 137 18.98 15.18 7.82
CA MET A 137 19.90 14.60 6.84
C MET A 137 19.52 14.99 5.41
N GLN A 138 18.23 14.92 5.07
CA GLN A 138 17.72 15.29 3.75
C GLN A 138 17.90 16.79 3.48
N LEU A 139 17.62 17.66 4.46
CA LEU A 139 17.87 19.10 4.34
C LEU A 139 19.36 19.42 4.18
N GLY A 140 20.24 18.74 4.93
CA GLY A 140 21.69 18.87 4.77
C GLY A 140 22.15 18.49 3.35
N MET A 141 21.60 17.41 2.80
CA MET A 141 21.89 16.99 1.42
C MET A 141 21.37 17.97 0.37
N VAL A 142 20.21 18.58 0.60
CA VAL A 142 19.66 19.63 -0.26
C VAL A 142 20.58 20.85 -0.23
N ALA A 143 20.95 21.34 0.95
CA ALA A 143 21.86 22.48 1.09
C ALA A 143 23.21 22.24 0.38
N TYR A 144 23.77 21.04 0.57
CA TYR A 144 24.99 20.65 -0.12
C TYR A 144 24.82 20.53 -1.65
N GLY A 145 23.64 20.08 -2.10
CA GLY A 145 23.25 20.05 -3.51
C GLY A 145 23.04 21.42 -4.16
N PHE A 146 22.77 22.46 -3.38
CA PHE A 146 22.75 23.84 -3.87
C PHE A 146 24.16 24.43 -4.01
N GLN A 147 25.09 24.03 -3.15
CA GLN A 147 26.49 24.47 -3.24
C GLN A 147 27.25 23.74 -4.35
N GLN A 148 27.01 22.43 -4.50
CA GLN A 148 27.61 21.58 -5.54
C GLN A 148 26.52 20.76 -6.24
N PRO A 149 25.92 21.30 -7.32
CA PRO A 149 24.84 20.64 -8.05
C PRO A 149 25.36 19.45 -8.85
N ALA A 150 25.41 18.29 -8.21
CA ALA A 150 25.80 17.03 -8.82
C ALA A 150 24.68 15.99 -8.69
N LEU A 151 24.37 15.29 -9.78
CA LEU A 151 23.37 14.21 -9.76
C LEU A 151 23.76 13.07 -8.81
N SER A 152 25.03 12.90 -8.46
CA SER A 152 25.43 11.93 -7.42
C SER A 152 24.74 12.21 -6.08
N LYS A 153 24.39 13.47 -5.78
CA LYS A 153 23.68 13.84 -4.53
C LYS A 153 22.24 13.37 -4.50
N THR A 154 21.56 13.22 -5.64
CA THR A 154 20.20 12.62 -5.67
C THR A 154 20.26 11.14 -5.28
N ILE A 155 21.32 10.44 -5.68
CA ILE A 155 21.57 9.03 -5.31
C ILE A 155 21.79 8.93 -3.81
N PHE A 156 22.58 9.83 -3.21
CA PHE A 156 22.76 9.86 -1.75
C PHE A 156 21.46 10.13 -0.98
N CYS A 157 20.59 11.03 -1.47
CA CYS A 157 19.26 11.24 -0.88
C CYS A 157 18.42 9.95 -0.91
N GLY A 158 18.50 9.20 -2.02
CA GLY A 158 17.84 7.90 -2.17
C GLY A 158 18.40 6.84 -1.24
N LEU A 159 19.73 6.76 -1.06
CA LEU A 159 20.36 5.84 -0.11
C LEU A 159 19.92 6.12 1.33
N ILE A 160 19.88 7.39 1.74
CA ILE A 160 19.37 7.80 3.07
C ILE A 160 17.91 7.36 3.22
N GLY A 161 17.08 7.56 2.18
CA GLY A 161 15.69 7.12 2.16
C GLY A 161 15.52 5.60 2.26
N ILE A 162 16.35 4.83 1.55
CA ILE A 162 16.36 3.36 1.61
C ILE A 162 16.70 2.88 3.02
N VAL A 163 17.81 3.37 3.59
CA VAL A 163 18.24 2.97 4.94
C VAL A 163 17.15 3.30 5.96
N ALA A 164 16.58 4.49 5.89
CA ALA A 164 15.47 4.90 6.75
C ALA A 164 14.25 3.99 6.62
N ASN A 165 13.85 3.64 5.39
CA ASN A 165 12.71 2.75 5.14
C ASN A 165 12.98 1.32 5.64
N VAL A 166 14.19 0.81 5.47
CA VAL A 166 14.58 -0.51 5.98
C VAL A 166 14.59 -0.54 7.51
N MET A 167 15.17 0.48 8.16
CA MET A 167 15.12 0.61 9.62
C MET A 167 13.68 0.69 10.14
N LYS A 168 12.83 1.45 9.45
CA LYS A 168 11.40 1.56 9.77
C LYS A 168 10.68 0.21 9.62
N GLN A 169 10.94 -0.54 8.56
CA GLN A 169 10.28 -1.82 8.35
C GLN A 169 10.76 -2.90 9.32
N ASN A 170 12.03 -2.85 9.73
CA ASN A 170 12.54 -3.70 10.80
C ASN A 170 11.95 -3.34 12.17
N ALA A 171 11.48 -2.11 12.37
CA ALA A 171 10.75 -1.74 13.59
C ALA A 171 9.28 -2.22 13.58
N ILE A 172 8.64 -2.27 12.40
CA ILE A 172 7.24 -2.73 12.26
C ILE A 172 7.16 -4.26 12.28
N LEU A 173 8.08 -4.91 11.56
CA LEU A 173 8.17 -6.35 11.39
C LEU A 173 9.56 -6.79 11.86
N PRO A 174 9.80 -6.95 13.17
CA PRO A 174 11.12 -7.30 13.66
C PRO A 174 11.58 -8.63 13.04
N PRO A 175 12.85 -8.70 12.59
CA PRO A 175 13.42 -9.97 12.18
C PRO A 175 13.42 -10.94 13.38
N PRO A 176 13.31 -12.25 13.13
CA PRO A 176 13.39 -13.24 14.20
C PRO A 176 14.73 -13.09 14.94
N LYS A 177 14.70 -13.07 16.27
CA LYS A 177 15.92 -12.92 17.10
C LYS A 177 16.83 -14.14 16.98
N ASP A 178 16.22 -15.32 16.91
CA ASP A 178 16.91 -16.59 16.75
C ASP A 178 16.50 -17.21 15.40
N PRO A 179 17.41 -17.24 14.40
CA PRO A 179 17.11 -17.77 13.07
C PRO A 179 16.79 -19.28 13.11
N ASP A 180 17.33 -20.00 14.08
CA ASP A 180 17.18 -21.45 14.22
C ASP A 180 15.85 -21.88 14.87
N MET A 181 15.17 -20.95 15.55
CA MET A 181 13.86 -21.18 16.19
C MET A 181 12.71 -20.47 15.46
N ALA A 182 12.99 -19.86 14.30
CA ALA A 182 12.00 -19.13 13.52
C ALA A 182 11.03 -20.10 12.84
N THR A 183 9.72 -19.83 12.95
CA THR A 183 8.71 -20.52 12.16
C THR A 183 8.94 -20.27 10.65
N GLU A 184 8.51 -21.17 9.76
CA GLU A 184 8.71 -21.00 8.30
C GLU A 184 8.12 -19.69 7.75
N GLU A 185 7.12 -19.12 8.42
CA GLU A 185 6.52 -17.81 8.10
C GLU A 185 7.37 -16.60 8.54
N GLU A 186 8.29 -16.83 9.48
CA GLU A 186 9.22 -15.86 10.05
C GLU A 186 10.56 -15.86 9.31
N ALA A 187 10.93 -17.01 8.74
CA ALA A 187 12.04 -17.16 7.81
C ALA A 187 11.82 -16.24 6.58
N GLY A 188 12.77 -15.33 6.33
CA GLY A 188 12.68 -14.38 5.21
C GLY A 188 11.85 -13.11 5.47
N ARG A 189 11.36 -12.88 6.70
CA ARG A 189 10.77 -11.57 7.07
C ARG A 189 11.77 -10.43 6.90
N ALA A 190 13.03 -10.65 7.27
CA ALA A 190 14.12 -9.68 7.11
C ALA A 190 14.37 -9.30 5.64
N SER A 191 14.41 -10.28 4.73
CA SER A 191 14.63 -10.02 3.30
C SER A 191 13.42 -9.36 2.65
N ARG A 192 12.20 -9.77 3.02
CA ARG A 192 10.97 -9.12 2.56
C ARG A 192 10.87 -7.67 3.02
N ASN A 193 11.26 -7.38 4.26
CA ASN A 193 11.37 -6.01 4.75
C ASN A 193 12.40 -5.25 3.92
N PHE A 194 13.63 -5.75 3.81
CA PHE A 194 14.66 -5.08 3.02
C PHE A 194 14.19 -4.75 1.59
N VAL A 195 13.59 -5.71 0.88
CA VAL A 195 13.08 -5.51 -0.49
C VAL A 195 11.99 -4.45 -0.53
N ARG A 196 11.04 -4.46 0.41
CA ARG A 196 10.00 -3.42 0.48
C ARG A 196 10.60 -2.05 0.71
N GLY A 197 11.56 -1.92 1.62
CA GLY A 197 12.17 -0.63 2.00
C GLY A 197 13.04 -0.07 0.89
N PHE A 198 13.76 -0.96 0.22
CA PHE A 198 14.53 -0.66 -0.98
C PHE A 198 13.64 -0.16 -2.12
N LEU A 199 12.57 -0.90 -2.44
CA LEU A 199 11.63 -0.50 -3.49
C LEU A 199 10.96 0.84 -3.19
N LEU A 200 10.55 1.08 -1.94
CA LEU A 200 9.96 2.35 -1.53
C LEU A 200 10.94 3.51 -1.63
N GLY A 201 12.21 3.31 -1.24
CA GLY A 201 13.24 4.34 -1.36
C GLY A 201 13.57 4.68 -2.82
N ILE A 202 13.66 3.68 -3.69
CA ILE A 202 13.85 3.90 -5.13
C ILE A 202 12.66 4.61 -5.74
N LEU A 203 11.45 4.15 -5.45
CA LEU A 203 10.23 4.73 -6.01
C LEU A 203 10.04 6.18 -5.53
N ALA A 204 10.36 6.48 -4.28
CA ALA A 204 10.37 7.84 -3.74
C ALA A 204 11.38 8.74 -4.46
N THR A 205 12.60 8.23 -4.66
CA THR A 205 13.67 8.94 -5.37
C THR A 205 13.29 9.22 -6.82
N PHE A 206 12.73 8.23 -7.51
CA PHE A 206 12.29 8.36 -8.91
C PHE A 206 11.07 9.28 -9.05
N ALA A 207 10.09 9.18 -8.15
CA ALA A 207 8.95 10.09 -8.12
C ALA A 207 9.40 11.55 -7.89
N GLY A 208 10.31 11.77 -6.94
CA GLY A 208 10.86 13.09 -6.63
C GLY A 208 11.66 13.70 -7.77
N THR A 209 12.45 12.91 -8.50
CA THR A 209 13.18 13.40 -9.68
C THR A 209 12.28 13.60 -10.89
N LEU A 210 11.24 12.77 -11.07
CA LEU A 210 10.27 12.91 -12.16
C LEU A 210 9.51 14.22 -12.10
N VAL A 211 9.08 14.68 -10.93
CA VAL A 211 8.33 15.95 -10.79
C VAL A 211 9.08 17.12 -11.44
N PHE A 212 10.41 17.15 -11.30
CA PHE A 212 11.24 18.20 -11.86
C PHE A 212 11.82 17.87 -13.25
N SER A 213 11.73 16.61 -13.69
CA SER A 213 12.16 16.19 -15.04
C SER A 213 11.00 16.20 -16.05
N LEU A 214 9.74 16.11 -15.59
CA LEU A 214 8.55 16.13 -16.43
C LEU A 214 8.46 17.37 -17.34
N PRO A 215 8.73 18.61 -16.85
CA PRO A 215 8.72 19.79 -17.70
C PRO A 215 9.73 19.70 -18.85
N GLU A 216 10.91 19.12 -18.60
CA GLU A 216 11.96 18.94 -19.62
C GLU A 216 11.50 17.96 -20.71
N VAL A 217 10.92 16.81 -20.29
CA VAL A 217 10.43 15.78 -21.23
C VAL A 217 9.27 16.31 -22.07
N LEU A 218 8.34 17.04 -21.46
CA LEU A 218 7.22 17.66 -22.17
C LEU A 218 7.71 18.69 -23.18
N VAL A 219 8.72 19.48 -22.83
CA VAL A 219 9.26 20.50 -23.74
C VAL A 219 10.04 19.89 -24.89
N GLN A 220 10.76 18.80 -24.65
CA GLN A 220 11.43 18.05 -25.69
C GLN A 220 10.43 17.39 -26.67
N GLN A 221 9.27 16.93 -26.18
CA GLN A 221 8.23 16.34 -27.03
C GLN A 221 7.33 17.35 -27.74
N PHE A 222 7.00 18.48 -27.09
CA PHE A 222 6.01 19.44 -27.59
C PHE A 222 6.61 20.75 -28.14
N LYS A 223 7.95 20.90 -28.16
CA LYS A 223 8.67 22.09 -28.66
C LYS A 223 8.17 23.42 -28.06
N LEU A 224 7.72 23.41 -26.81
CA LEU A 224 7.27 24.60 -26.10
C LEU A 224 8.45 25.33 -25.46
N THR A 225 8.51 26.66 -25.56
CA THR A 225 9.54 27.47 -24.90
C THR A 225 9.26 27.58 -23.40
N LEU A 226 10.14 27.06 -22.55
CA LEU A 226 10.02 27.21 -21.10
C LEU A 226 10.42 28.61 -20.63
N PRO A 227 9.80 29.13 -19.54
CA PRO A 227 10.31 30.30 -18.84
C PRO A 227 11.72 30.06 -18.26
N VAL A 228 12.44 31.13 -17.95
CA VAL A 228 13.90 31.17 -17.67
C VAL A 228 14.37 30.31 -16.48
N ILE A 229 13.48 29.94 -15.54
CA ILE A 229 13.83 29.23 -14.29
C ILE A 229 14.42 27.82 -14.57
N PRO A 230 13.80 26.96 -15.38
CA PRO A 230 14.40 25.70 -15.87
C PRO A 230 15.48 25.88 -16.96
N GLY A 231 15.96 27.09 -17.25
CA GLY A 231 17.03 27.31 -18.23
C GLY A 231 18.44 27.14 -17.67
N ILE A 232 18.60 27.20 -16.35
CA ILE A 232 19.91 27.14 -15.69
C ILE A 232 20.18 25.68 -15.27
N PRO A 233 21.17 24.99 -15.86
CA PRO A 233 21.38 23.55 -15.63
C PRO A 233 21.68 23.22 -14.17
N ASN A 234 22.36 24.11 -13.45
CA ASN A 234 22.69 23.93 -12.04
C ASN A 234 21.44 23.96 -11.14
N VAL A 235 20.51 24.87 -11.42
CA VAL A 235 19.28 25.04 -10.63
C VAL A 235 18.36 23.84 -10.81
N ILE A 236 18.27 23.32 -12.03
CA ILE A 236 17.51 22.10 -12.36
C ILE A 236 18.01 20.91 -11.53
N VAL A 237 19.33 20.71 -11.47
CA VAL A 237 19.91 19.59 -10.73
C VAL A 237 19.64 19.74 -9.23
N SER A 238 19.76 20.95 -8.68
CA SER A 238 19.40 21.22 -7.28
C SER A 238 17.91 21.00 -7.00
N MET A 239 17.02 21.32 -7.93
CA MET A 239 15.58 21.04 -7.81
C MET A 239 15.27 19.54 -7.85
N LYS A 240 15.98 18.75 -8.67
CA LYS A 240 15.88 17.28 -8.66
C LYS A 240 16.35 16.68 -7.33
N ILE A 241 17.38 17.27 -6.71
CA ILE A 241 17.84 16.91 -5.34
C ILE A 241 16.77 17.25 -4.31
N LEU A 242 16.21 18.46 -4.35
CA LEU A 242 15.12 18.88 -3.48
C LEU A 242 13.90 17.96 -3.57
N GLY A 243 13.47 17.63 -4.79
CA GLY A 243 12.36 16.71 -5.03
C GLY A 243 12.61 15.32 -4.47
N SER A 244 13.79 14.74 -4.75
CA SER A 244 14.19 13.44 -4.21
C SER A 244 14.22 13.45 -2.67
N ALA A 245 14.81 14.48 -2.07
CA ALA A 245 14.94 14.62 -0.62
C ALA A 245 13.57 14.73 0.06
N LEU A 246 12.67 15.56 -0.49
CA LEU A 246 11.33 15.76 0.04
C LEU A 246 10.48 14.49 -0.08
N PHE A 247 10.48 13.82 -1.23
CA PHE A 247 9.71 12.59 -1.41
C PHE A 247 10.24 11.45 -0.53
N ASN A 248 11.56 11.32 -0.40
CA ASN A 248 12.15 10.35 0.53
C ASN A 248 11.77 10.66 1.99
N TRP A 249 11.77 11.93 2.39
CA TRP A 249 11.31 12.34 3.72
C TRP A 249 9.83 12.04 3.95
N VAL A 250 8.94 12.38 3.01
CA VAL A 250 7.49 12.13 3.13
C VAL A 250 7.18 10.64 3.20
N ILE A 251 7.81 9.83 2.34
CA ILE A 251 7.61 8.37 2.33
C ILE A 251 8.11 7.77 3.63
N THR A 252 9.33 8.10 4.07
CA THR A 252 9.87 7.58 5.34
C THR A 252 9.06 8.06 6.56
N ALA A 253 8.55 9.30 6.55
CA ALA A 253 7.79 9.85 7.67
C ALA A 253 6.40 9.22 7.82
N PHE A 254 5.65 9.05 6.73
CA PHE A 254 4.21 8.76 6.81
C PHE A 254 3.80 7.42 6.18
N TYR A 255 4.66 6.76 5.41
CA TYR A 255 4.28 5.58 4.63
C TYR A 255 5.25 4.39 4.84
N TYR A 256 4.78 3.16 4.63
CA TYR A 256 5.62 1.96 4.56
C TYR A 256 5.03 0.92 3.60
#